data_AF-A0A843JUG9-F1
#
_entry.id   AF-A0A843JUG9-F1
#
_cell.length_a   1.000
_cell.length_b   1.000
_cell.length_c   1.000
_cell.angle_alpha   90.00
_cell.angle_beta   90.00
_cell.angle_gamma   90.00
#
_symmetry.space_group_name_H-M   'P 1'
#
loop_
_entity.id
_entity.type
_entity.pdbx_description
1 polymer ?
#
loop_
_entity_poly.entity_id
_entity_poly.type
_entity_poly.pdbx_seq_one_letter_code
_entity_poly.pdbx_strand_id
1 'polypeptide(L)'
;MIILKIGGSILTEKDSAEPKVDYDNLNRIAEEIRQSLYAEEISNDLIDGLVIVHGAGSFGHPPAKKYQIGQPFEMKDYLEKRIVFSEVQNEV
;
A
#
# COMPACT_ATOMS: atom_id res chain seq x y z
N MET A 1 9.31 6.35 -18.80
CA MET A 1 9.03 5.49 -17.60
C MET A 1 7.92 6.11 -16.78
N ILE A 2 6.95 5.32 -16.30
CA ILE A 2 5.82 5.77 -15.47
C ILE A 2 5.94 5.24 -14.03
N ILE A 3 5.63 6.10 -13.04
CA ILE A 3 5.44 5.70 -11.64
C ILE A 3 3.96 5.90 -11.27
N LEU A 4 3.25 4.82 -10.99
CA LEU A 4 1.85 4.83 -10.61
C LEU A 4 1.71 4.61 -9.11
N LYS A 5 1.21 5.62 -8.38
CA LYS A 5 0.86 5.50 -6.96
C LYS A 5 -0.62 5.17 -6.79
N ILE A 6 -0.92 4.07 -6.11
CA ILE A 6 -2.28 3.68 -5.72
C ILE A 6 -2.45 3.87 -4.21
N GLY A 7 -3.49 4.60 -3.80
CA GLY A 7 -3.79 4.80 -2.40
C GLY A 7 -4.23 3.51 -1.72
N GLY A 8 -3.69 3.21 -0.53
CA GLY A 8 -4.09 2.02 0.23
C GLY A 8 -5.56 2.01 0.61
N SER A 9 -6.21 3.18 0.76
CA SER A 9 -7.65 3.29 1.02
C SER A 9 -8.55 2.84 -0.13
N ILE A 10 -8.00 2.70 -1.34
CA ILE A 10 -8.72 2.16 -2.51
C ILE A 10 -8.53 0.64 -2.61
N LEU A 11 -7.42 0.12 -2.07
CA LEU A 11 -7.05 -1.29 -2.13
C LEU A 11 -7.44 -2.06 -0.86
N THR A 12 -7.91 -1.36 0.18
CA THR A 12 -8.19 -1.92 1.49
C THR A 12 -9.43 -1.30 2.11
N GLU A 13 -10.09 -2.05 2.99
CA GLU A 13 -11.25 -1.57 3.75
C GLU A 13 -10.78 -0.73 4.94
N LYS A 14 -10.78 0.60 4.76
CA LYS A 14 -10.21 1.56 5.72
C LYS A 14 -10.78 1.46 7.15
N ASP A 15 -12.06 1.12 7.27
CA ASP A 15 -12.78 1.07 8.55
C ASP A 15 -12.93 -0.34 9.12
N SER A 16 -12.31 -1.35 8.49
CA SER A 16 -12.29 -2.70 9.02
C SER A 16 -11.45 -2.76 10.31
N ALA A 17 -11.96 -3.46 11.32
CA ALA A 17 -11.24 -3.66 12.58
C ALA A 17 -9.96 -4.49 12.38
N GLU A 18 -10.00 -5.42 11.41
CA GLU A 18 -8.87 -6.24 10.98
C GLU A 18 -8.40 -5.80 9.58
N PRO A 19 -7.10 -5.93 9.26
CA PRO A 19 -6.61 -5.63 7.92
C PRO A 19 -7.34 -6.43 6.85
N LYS A 20 -7.89 -5.75 5.83
CA LYS A 20 -8.68 -6.41 4.79
C LYS A 20 -8.49 -5.77 3.42
N VAL A 21 -8.23 -6.63 2.44
CA VAL A 21 -8.09 -6.25 1.03
C VAL A 21 -9.46 -6.03 0.42
N ASP A 22 -9.61 -4.96 -0.35
CA ASP A 22 -10.74 -4.76 -1.26
C ASP A 22 -10.41 -5.43 -2.60
N TYR A 23 -10.80 -6.70 -2.74
CA TYR A 23 -10.50 -7.49 -3.93
C TYR A 23 -11.23 -6.98 -5.18
N ASP A 24 -12.39 -6.33 -5.03
CA ASP A 24 -13.14 -5.79 -6.17
C ASP A 24 -12.35 -4.65 -6.82
N ASN A 25 -11.88 -3.69 -6.01
CA ASN A 25 -11.05 -2.60 -6.51
C ASN A 25 -9.66 -3.08 -6.95
N LEU A 26 -9.04 -4.02 -6.21
CA LEU A 26 -7.75 -4.57 -6.59
C LEU A 26 -7.80 -5.22 -7.99
N ASN A 27 -8.78 -6.09 -8.22
CA ASN A 27 -8.94 -6.79 -9.49
C ASN A 27 -9.28 -5.84 -10.64
N ARG A 28 -10.17 -4.87 -10.41
CA ARG A 28 -10.51 -3.84 -11.40
C ARG A 28 -9.27 -3.03 -11.80
N ILE A 29 -8.50 -2.54 -10.83
CA ILE A 29 -7.30 -1.73 -11.10
C ILE A 29 -6.21 -2.56 -11.80
N ALA A 30 -6.01 -3.81 -11.39
CA ALA A 30 -5.08 -4.71 -12.05
C ALA A 30 -5.45 -4.92 -13.52
N GLU A 31 -6.74 -5.07 -13.82
CA GLU A 31 -7.23 -5.21 -15.18
C GLU A 31 -7.08 -3.91 -15.99
N GLU A 32 -7.33 -2.74 -15.42
CA GLU A 32 -7.11 -1.44 -16.08
C GLU A 32 -5.62 -1.21 -16.42
N ILE A 33 -4.71 -1.57 -15.51
CA ILE A 33 -3.27 -1.54 -15.76
C ILE A 33 -2.91 -2.51 -16.88
N ARG A 34 -3.43 -3.74 -16.84
CA ARG A 34 -3.20 -4.75 -17.87
C ARG A 34 -3.65 -4.23 -19.23
N GLN A 35 -4.87 -3.70 -19.34
CA GLN A 35 -5.40 -3.16 -20.60
C GLN A 35 -4.52 -2.03 -21.15
N SER A 36 -4.00 -1.16 -20.28
CA SER A 36 -3.09 -0.08 -20.68
C SER A 36 -1.74 -0.59 -21.20
N LEU A 37 -1.22 -1.69 -20.63
CA LEU A 37 0.03 -2.33 -21.05
C LEU A 37 -0.09 -3.08 -22.39
N TYR A 38 -1.29 -3.45 -22.81
CA TYR A 38 -1.55 -4.19 -24.05
C TYR A 38 -2.39 -3.39 -25.07
N ALA A 39 -2.53 -2.09 -24.88
CA ALA A 39 -3.21 -1.22 -25.83
C ALA A 39 -2.47 -1.20 -27.18
N GLU A 40 -3.20 -1.04 -28.29
CA GLU A 40 -2.62 -0.95 -29.64
C GLU A 40 -1.63 0.23 -29.74
N GLU A 41 -1.94 1.33 -29.07
CA GLU A 41 -1.07 2.49 -28.92
C GLU A 41 -0.60 2.60 -27.46
N ILE A 42 0.61 2.08 -27.20
CA ILE A 42 1.28 2.23 -25.91
C ILE A 42 2.22 3.43 -25.94
N SER A 43 2.25 4.22 -24.86
CA SER A 43 3.16 5.37 -24.76
C SER A 43 4.61 4.90 -24.60
N ASN A 44 5.57 5.65 -25.17
CA ASN A 44 7.00 5.41 -24.97
C ASN A 44 7.37 5.37 -23.49
N ASP A 45 6.73 6.21 -22.68
CA ASP A 45 6.95 6.22 -21.24
C ASP A 45 6.55 4.91 -20.55
N LEU A 46 5.48 4.26 -21.00
CA LEU A 46 5.03 2.99 -20.44
C LEU A 46 5.88 1.82 -20.97
N ILE A 47 6.36 1.89 -22.22
CA ILE A 47 7.33 0.95 -22.80
C ILE A 47 8.64 0.95 -22.00
N ASP A 48 9.13 2.13 -21.63
CA ASP A 48 10.34 2.31 -20.82
C ASP A 48 10.21 1.70 -19.41
N GLY A 49 8.99 1.46 -18.94
CA GLY A 49 8.72 0.73 -17.70
C GLY A 49 7.62 1.35 -16.85
N LEU A 50 7.04 0.52 -15.97
CA LEU A 50 6.04 0.88 -14.99
C LEU A 50 6.52 0.47 -13.59
N VAL A 51 6.54 1.43 -12.66
CA VAL A 51 6.74 1.17 -11.23
C VAL A 51 5.42 1.42 -10.50
N ILE A 52 4.94 0.42 -9.77
CA ILE A 52 3.73 0.54 -8.96
C ILE A 52 4.13 0.76 -7.50
N VAL A 53 3.56 1.80 -6.89
CA VAL A 53 3.69 2.10 -5.47
C VAL A 53 2.31 2.06 -4.86
N HIS A 54 2.07 1.22 -3.86
CA HIS A 54 0.79 1.22 -3.15
C HIS A 54 0.94 1.70 -1.71
N GLY A 55 -0.13 2.26 -1.15
CA GLY A 55 -0.21 2.52 0.29
C GLY A 55 -0.57 1.25 1.06
N ALA A 56 -0.15 1.15 2.32
CA ALA A 56 -0.44 0.00 3.19
C ALA A 56 -1.92 -0.08 3.64
N GLY A 57 -2.68 1.03 3.60
CA GLY A 57 -4.11 0.99 3.91
C GLY A 57 -4.41 0.47 5.32
N SER A 58 -5.43 -0.38 5.46
CA SER A 58 -5.80 -1.05 6.73
C SER A 58 -4.70 -1.97 7.29
N PHE A 59 -3.67 -2.31 6.52
CA PHE A 59 -2.52 -3.11 6.97
C PHE A 59 -1.42 -2.25 7.62
N GLY A 60 -1.43 -0.94 7.37
CA GLY A 60 -0.45 -0.02 7.95
C GLY A 60 -1.03 0.93 9.00
N HIS A 61 -2.21 1.49 8.76
CA HIS A 61 -2.76 2.53 9.63
C HIS A 61 -3.11 2.04 11.04
N PRO A 62 -3.83 0.91 11.23
CA PRO A 62 -4.11 0.37 12.56
C PRO A 62 -2.85 0.08 13.40
N PRO A 63 -1.84 -0.67 12.91
CA PRO A 63 -0.63 -0.92 13.69
C PRO A 63 0.17 0.37 13.92
N ALA A 64 0.33 1.26 12.93
CA ALA A 64 1.02 2.54 13.14
C ALA A 64 0.34 3.40 14.22
N LYS A 65 -0.99 3.36 14.30
CA LYS A 65 -1.77 4.04 15.36
C LYS A 65 -1.60 3.36 16.72
N LYS A 66 -1.68 2.02 16.79
CA LYS A 66 -1.45 1.21 18.01
C LYS A 66 -0.10 1.53 18.65
N TYR A 67 0.95 1.60 17.84
CA TYR A 67 2.31 1.90 18.29
C TYR A 67 2.66 3.39 18.28
N GLN A 68 1.73 4.29 17.96
CA GLN A 68 1.92 5.74 17.92
C GLN A 68 3.18 6.14 17.11
N ILE A 69 3.31 5.58 15.91
CA ILE A 69 4.45 5.85 15.04
C ILE A 69 4.38 7.28 14.51
N GLY A 70 5.53 7.96 14.52
CA GLY A 70 5.63 9.38 14.18
C GLY A 70 5.42 10.35 15.35
N GLN A 71 5.06 9.85 16.54
CA GLN A 71 5.00 10.66 17.77
C GLN A 71 6.35 10.66 18.50
N PRO A 72 6.68 11.71 19.27
CA PRO A 72 7.81 11.70 20.20
C PRO A 72 7.71 10.51 21.17
N PHE A 73 8.85 9.90 21.50
CA PHE A 73 8.92 8.76 22.42
C PHE A 73 10.27 8.74 23.15
N GLU A 74 10.35 7.99 24.25
CA GLU A 74 11.60 7.83 25.00
C GLU A 74 12.36 6.59 24.54
N MET A 75 13.67 6.53 24.77
CA MET A 75 14.49 5.40 24.33
C MET A 75 13.99 4.03 24.83
N LYS A 76 13.33 3.99 26.00
CA LYS A 76 12.73 2.77 26.55
C LYS A 76 11.62 2.19 25.66
N ASP A 77 10.93 3.03 24.89
CA ASP A 77 9.84 2.63 24.00
C ASP A 77 10.37 2.16 22.63
N TYR A 78 11.66 2.35 22.34
CA TYR A 78 12.25 2.09 21.01
C TYR A 78 12.07 0.64 20.54
N LEU A 79 12.20 -0.33 21.45
CA LEU A 79 12.00 -1.75 21.12
C LEU A 79 10.57 -2.01 20.69
N GLU A 80 9.59 -1.44 21.41
CA GLU A 80 8.17 -1.57 21.08
C GLU A 80 7.86 -0.90 19.73
N LYS A 81 8.41 0.30 19.48
CA LYS A 81 8.28 1.01 18.20
C LYS A 81 8.86 0.23 17.02
N ARG A 82 9.81 -0.69 17.23
CA ARG A 82 10.38 -1.51 16.16
C ARG A 82 9.49 -2.68 15.76
N ILE A 83 8.70 -3.21 16.70
CA ILE A 83 7.81 -4.37 16.46
C ILE A 83 6.81 -4.06 15.36
N VAL A 84 6.26 -2.84 15.33
CA VAL A 84 5.27 -2.42 14.33
C VAL A 84 5.77 -2.55 12.88
N PHE A 85 7.07 -2.36 12.62
CA PHE A 85 7.60 -2.50 11.27
C PHE A 85 7.60 -3.96 10.84
N SER A 86 7.84 -4.88 11.78
CA SER A 86 7.70 -6.32 11.55
C SER A 86 6.25 -6.75 11.42
N GLU A 87 5.33 -6.20 12.22
CA GLU A 87 3.88 -6.46 12.06
C GLU A 87 3.41 -6.00 10.67
N VAL A 88 3.67 -4.76 10.28
CA VAL A 88 3.28 -4.23 8.96
C VAL A 88 3.93 -5.02 7.82
N GLN A 89 5.18 -5.45 7.96
CA GLN A 89 5.87 -6.22 6.92
C GLN A 89 5.33 -7.65 6.76
N ASN A 90 4.87 -8.30 7.83
CA ASN A 90 4.33 -9.67 7.76
C ASN A 90 2.87 -9.70 7.30
N GLU A 91 2.18 -8.58 7.40
CA GLU A 91 0.77 -8.42 7.05
C GLU A 91 0.59 -8.00 5.56
N VAL A 92 1.63 -7.49 4.90
CA VAL A 92 1.62 -7.00 3.50
C VAL A 92 2.24 -8.00 2.53
#